data_AF-A0A8J3C616-F1
#
_entry.id   AF-A0A8J3C616-F1
#
_cell.length_a   1.000
_cell.length_b   1.000
_cell.length_c   1.000
_cell.angle_alpha   90.00
_cell.angle_beta   90.00
_cell.angle_gamma   90.00
#
_symmetry.space_group_name_H-M   'P 1'
#
loop_
_entity.id
_entity.type
_entity.pdbx_description
1 polymer ?
#
loop_
_entity_poly.entity_id
_entity_poly.type
_entity_poly.pdbx_seq_one_letter_code
_entity_poly.pdbx_strand_id
1 'polypeptide(L)' 'MVARVEHWFNRRYGPRRRDVYLLRTDTGWQVRGRRGGADGEEVTHYFDHEADARRMVQRLLDTVPPELSNWAKMSRHRR' A
#
# COMPACT_ATOMS: atom_id res chain seq x y z
N MET A 1 3.86 -16.08 -8.55
CA MET A 1 2.68 -15.21 -8.75
C MET A 1 2.62 -14.16 -7.65
N VAL A 2 2.04 -12.98 -7.92
CA VAL A 2 1.86 -11.94 -6.90
C VAL A 2 0.38 -11.73 -6.65
N ALA A 3 -0.09 -12.04 -5.44
CA ALA A 3 -1.47 -11.90 -5.05
C ALA A 3 -1.67 -10.64 -4.20
N ARG A 4 -2.54 -9.74 -4.65
CA ARG A 4 -2.93 -8.56 -3.84
C ARG A 4 -3.82 -8.99 -2.69
N VAL A 5 -3.34 -8.77 -1.46
CA VAL A 5 -4.04 -9.09 -0.22
C VAL A 5 -4.90 -7.89 0.19
N GLU A 6 -4.27 -6.73 0.28
CA GLU A 6 -4.92 -5.48 0.69
C GLU A 6 -4.44 -4.31 -0.18
N HIS A 7 -5.33 -3.33 -0.36
CA HIS A 7 -5.06 -2.08 -1.05
C HIS A 7 -5.72 -0.95 -0.26
N TRP A 8 -4.94 0.07 0.08
CA TRP A 8 -5.41 1.30 0.67
C TRP A 8 -5.27 2.42 -0.34
N PHE A 9 -6.28 3.26 -0.45
CA PHE A 9 -6.21 4.47 -1.26
C PHE A 9 -6.86 5.62 -0.53
N ASN A 10 -6.31 6.82 -0.67
CA ASN A 10 -6.71 7.97 0.14
C ASN A 10 -7.96 8.73 -0.37
N ARG A 11 -8.77 8.09 -1.24
CA ARG A 11 -9.94 8.69 -1.90
C ARG A 11 -9.68 10.03 -2.62
N ARG A 12 -8.42 10.34 -2.93
CA ARG A 12 -8.03 11.50 -3.74
C ARG A 12 -7.64 11.05 -5.14
N TYR A 13 -7.71 11.99 -6.07
CA TYR A 13 -7.35 11.80 -7.47
C TYR A 13 -6.18 12.72 -7.86
N GLY A 14 -5.55 12.44 -9.01
CA GLY A 14 -4.44 13.24 -9.53
C GLY A 14 -3.19 13.21 -8.62
N PRO A 15 -2.40 14.30 -8.54
CA PRO A 15 -1.14 14.35 -7.79
C PRO A 15 -1.28 14.12 -6.27
N ARG A 16 -2.49 14.29 -5.74
CA ARG A 16 -2.82 14.06 -4.31
C ARG A 16 -3.19 12.61 -4.00
N ARG A 17 -3.32 11.76 -5.03
CA ARG A 17 -3.59 10.34 -4.87
C ARG A 17 -2.43 9.68 -4.12
N ARG A 18 -2.78 8.85 -3.15
CA ARG A 18 -1.86 7.95 -2.46
C ARG A 18 -2.48 6.57 -2.49
N ASP A 19 -1.67 5.58 -2.83
CA ASP A 19 -2.04 4.17 -2.75
C ASP A 19 -0.99 3.43 -1.93
N VAL A 20 -1.43 2.48 -1.12
CA VAL A 20 -0.57 1.50 -0.47
C VAL A 20 -1.09 0.12 -0.82
N TYR A 21 -0.21 -0.80 -1.19
CA TYR A 21 -0.56 -2.16 -1.56
C TYR A 21 0.20 -3.13 -0.66
N LEU A 22 -0.52 -4.13 -0.15
CA LEU A 22 0.08 -5.31 0.47
C LEU A 22 -0.13 -6.49 -0.47
N LEU A 23 0.98 -7.07 -0.89
CA LEU A 23 1.04 -8.15 -1.85
C LEU A 23 1.72 -9.36 -1.21
N ARG A 24 1.17 -10.54 -1.45
CA ARG A 24 1.79 -11.83 -1.17
C ARG A 24 2.53 -12.29 -2.42
N THR A 25 3.81 -12.57 -2.31
CA THR A 25 4.62 -13.20 -3.37
C THR A 25 4.79 -14.68 -3.06
N ASP A 26 5.41 -15.43 -3.98
CA ASP A 26 5.68 -16.86 -3.75
C ASP A 26 6.65 -17.08 -2.58
N THR A 27 7.61 -16.16 -2.43
CA THR A 27 8.72 -16.28 -1.46
C THR A 27 8.54 -15.40 -0.22
N GLY A 28 7.54 -14.52 -0.18
CA GLY A 28 7.42 -13.55 0.91
C GLY A 28 6.28 -12.54 0.71
N TRP A 29 6.58 -11.30 1.04
CA TRP A 29 5.64 -10.19 1.04
C TRP A 29 6.25 -8.97 0.37
N GLN A 30 5.39 -8.19 -0.27
CA GLN A 30 5.79 -6.97 -0.92
C GLN A 30 4.80 -5.86 -0.53
N VAL A 31 5.34 -4.71 -0.15
CA VAL A 31 4.58 -3.49 0.13
C VAL A 31 4.93 -2.47 -0.93
N ARG A 32 3.93 -1.90 -1.60
CA ARG A 32 4.13 -0.83 -2.58
C ARG A 32 3.42 0.42 -2.09
N GLY A 33 4.13 1.54 -2.04
CA GLY A 33 3.56 2.86 -1.75
C GLY A 33 3.67 3.75 -2.98
N ARG A 34 2.54 4.28 -3.46
CA ARG A 34 2.49 5.25 -4.56
C ARG A 34 2.27 6.64 -4.02
N ARG A 35 3.19 7.56 -4.34
CA ARG A 35 3.07 9.00 -4.04
C ARG A 35 2.72 9.76 -5.33
N GLY A 36 1.43 10.00 -5.55
CA GLY A 36 0.93 10.80 -6.68
C GLY A 36 0.29 9.97 -7.80
N GLY A 37 -0.27 10.68 -8.79
CA GLY A 37 -0.99 10.14 -9.94
C GLY A 37 -0.07 9.51 -11.00
N ALA A 38 -0.33 9.78 -12.28
CA ALA A 38 0.34 9.15 -13.44
C ALA A 38 1.88 9.15 -13.35
N ASP A 39 2.48 10.24 -12.85
CA ASP A 39 3.93 10.40 -12.70
C ASP A 39 4.44 10.17 -11.25
N GLY A 40 3.60 9.56 -10.41
CA GLY A 40 3.90 9.41 -8.98
C GLY A 40 5.08 8.47 -8.71
N GLU A 41 5.92 8.86 -7.75
CA GLU A 41 7.02 8.02 -7.24
C GLU A 41 6.43 6.77 -6.58
N GLU A 42 6.86 5.60 -7.04
CA GLU A 42 6.49 4.32 -6.44
C GLU A 42 7.68 3.75 -5.67
N VAL A 43 7.47 3.50 -4.38
CA VAL A 43 8.46 2.82 -3.53
C VAL A 43 7.99 1.40 -3.27
N THR A 44 8.88 0.44 -3.47
CA THR A 44 8.62 -0.98 -3.24
C THR A 44 9.55 -1.50 -2.13
N HIS A 45 8.98 -2.20 -1.16
CA HIS A 45 9.70 -2.89 -0.09
C HIS A 45 9.34 -4.37 -0.07
N TYR A 46 10.35 -5.21 0.14
CA TYR A 46 10.21 -6.66 0.23
C TYR A 46 10.47 -7.13 1.66
N PHE A 47 9.72 -8.13 2.09
CA PHE A 47 9.79 -8.70 3.43
C PHE A 47 9.57 -10.21 3.37
N ASP A 48 10.21 -10.94 4.27
CA ASP A 48 10.00 -12.40 4.38
C ASP A 48 8.72 -12.71 5.16
N HIS A 49 8.41 -11.91 6.19
CA HIS A 49 7.29 -12.14 7.10
C HIS A 49 6.15 -11.14 6.91
N GLU A 50 4.91 -11.63 7.09
CA GLU A 50 3.70 -10.81 6.97
C GLU A 50 3.68 -9.68 8.01
N ALA A 51 4.14 -9.96 9.23
CA ALA A 51 4.14 -9.01 10.33
C ALA A 51 5.01 -7.78 10.04
N ASP A 52 6.17 -7.97 9.38
CA ASP A 52 7.06 -6.87 8.99
C ASP A 52 6.44 -6.05 7.85
N ALA A 53 5.84 -6.72 6.85
CA ALA A 53 5.13 -6.07 5.77
C ALA A 53 3.94 -5.23 6.29
N ARG A 54 3.16 -5.76 7.25
CA ARG A 54 2.05 -5.03 7.88
C ARG A 54 2.53 -3.81 8.66
N ARG A 55 3.65 -3.92 9.37
CA ARG A 55 4.28 -2.77 10.05
C ARG A 55 4.70 -1.69 9.05
N MET A 56 5.25 -2.07 7.90
CA MET A 56 5.59 -1.12 6.85
C MET A 56 4.34 -0.47 6.22
N VAL A 57 3.27 -1.23 5.99
CA VAL A 57 1.98 -0.66 5.54
C VAL A 57 1.54 0.43 6.52
N GLN A 58 1.48 0.12 7.82
CA GLN A 58 1.05 1.09 8.83
C GLN A 58 1.93 2.35 8.80
N ARG A 59 3.25 2.16 8.74
CA ARG A 59 4.20 3.28 8.62
C ARG A 59 3.92 4.14 7.38
N LEU A 60 3.65 3.54 6.23
CA LEU A 60 3.32 4.30 5.01
C LEU A 60 2.03 5.09 5.16
N LEU A 61 1.00 4.51 5.79
CA LEU A 61 -0.25 5.20 6.07
C LEU A 61 -0.03 6.40 7.00
N ASP A 62 0.76 6.22 8.06
CA ASP A 62 1.04 7.25 9.07
C ASP A 62 1.95 8.37 8.56
N THR A 63 2.81 8.10 7.58
CA THR A 63 3.67 9.13 6.95
C THR A 63 2.93 10.06 6.00
N VAL A 64 1.69 9.72 5.60
CA VAL A 64 0.90 10.60 4.74
C VAL A 64 0.34 11.75 5.58
N PRO A 65 0.50 13.00 5.15
CA PRO A 65 -0.02 14.16 5.88
C PRO A 65 -1.52 14.01 6.21
N PRO A 66 -1.98 14.45 7.38
CA PRO A 66 -3.37 14.27 7.82
C PRO A 66 -4.41 14.74 6.80
N GLU A 67 -4.15 15.82 6.07
CA GLU A 67 -5.03 16.37 5.04
C GLU A 67 -5.22 15.44 3.82
N LEU A 68 -4.29 14.49 3.65
CA LEU A 68 -4.30 13.45 2.64
C LEU A 68 -4.60 12.06 3.21
N SER A 69 -4.80 11.89 4.52
CA SER A 69 -4.92 10.59 5.21
C SER A 69 -6.38 10.07 5.29
N ASN A 70 -7.14 10.18 4.19
CA ASN A 70 -8.52 9.66 4.11
C ASN A 70 -8.56 8.27 3.47
N TRP A 71 -8.12 7.27 4.22
CA TRP A 71 -7.91 5.92 3.68
C TRP A 71 -9.19 5.11 3.55
N ALA A 72 -9.42 4.54 2.38
CA ALA A 72 -10.29 3.39 2.17
C ALA A 72 -9.45 2.13 2.00
N LYS A 73 -9.84 1.04 2.69
CA LYS A 73 -9.23 -0.28 2.56
C LYS A 73 -10.08 -1.17 1.67
N MET A 74 -9.46 -1.78 0.68
CA MET A 74 -9.99 -2.86 -0.14
C MET A 74 -9.17 -4.13 0.14
N SER A 75 -9.74 -5.03 0.93
CA SER A 75 -9.22 -6.38 1.14
C SER A 75 -9.87 -7.34 0.15
N ARG A 76 -9.06 -8.18 -0.50
CA ARG A 76 -9.63 -9.36 -1.16
C ARG A 76 -10.15 -10.29 -0.06
N HIS A 77 -11.44 -10.60 -0.07
CA HIS A 77 -11.96 -11.71 0.73
C HIS A 77 -11.23 -12.98 0.30
N ARG A 78 -10.51 -13.62 1.22
CA ARG A 78 -10.20 -15.04 1.09
C ARG A 78 -11.55 -15.76 1.11
N ARG A 79 -11.97 -16.33 -0.01
CA ARG A 79 -12.98 -17.40 0.02
C ARG A 79 -12.32 -18.65 0.58
#